data_AF-A0A3D1TMB0-F1
#
_entry.id   AF-A0A3D1TMB0-F1
#
_cell.length_a   1.000
_cell.length_b   1.000
_cell.length_c   1.000
_cell.angle_alpha   90.00
_cell.angle_beta   90.00
_cell.angle_gamma   90.00
#
_symmetry.space_group_name_H-M   'P 1'
#
loop_
_entity.id
_entity.type
_entity.pdbx_description
1 polymer ?
#
loop_
_entity_poly.entity_id
_entity_poly.type
_entity_poly.pdbx_seq_one_letter_code
_entity_poly.pdbx_strand_id
1 'polypeptide(L)'
;MSELTIGFSASATKQEQLNELMEQIMGAYSVSDDEGPLTDAVEVFLKKQPHLTVRRHGDTLVASTDFGRERRVILAGHLDTVPVIDNFPPKWLQPGDPLIREDVAAGHEHERVIWGRGATDMKGSDAVMLYLAATLTDAKYD
;
A
#
# COMPACT_ATOMS: atom_id res chain seq x y z
N MET A 1 -0.46 8.80 -20.65
CA MET A 1 -0.81 8.46 -19.26
C MET A 1 0.45 7.91 -18.65
N SER A 2 0.97 8.50 -17.56
CA SER A 2 2.17 7.96 -16.91
C SER A 2 1.84 6.56 -16.39
N GLU A 3 2.71 5.60 -16.68
CA GLU A 3 2.59 4.23 -16.20
C GLU A 3 2.57 4.25 -14.66
N LEU A 4 1.51 3.73 -14.04
CA LEU A 4 1.41 3.63 -12.58
C LEU A 4 2.59 2.77 -12.09
N THR A 5 3.52 3.39 -11.40
CA THR A 5 4.74 2.74 -10.93
C THR A 5 4.70 2.62 -9.42
N ILE A 6 4.84 1.39 -8.92
CA ILE A 6 5.00 1.11 -7.49
C ILE A 6 6.46 0.79 -7.19
N GLY A 7 7.00 1.43 -6.16
CA GLY A 7 8.35 1.20 -5.67
C GLY A 7 8.87 2.32 -4.79
N PHE A 8 10.03 2.10 -4.19
CA PHE A 8 10.68 3.08 -3.33
C PHE A 8 12.20 2.98 -3.46
N SER A 9 12.90 4.04 -3.09
CA SER A 9 14.37 4.01 -3.06
C SER A 9 14.89 3.17 -1.89
N ALA A 10 15.82 2.25 -2.16
CA ALA A 10 16.50 1.49 -1.10
C ALA A 10 17.36 2.37 -0.18
N SER A 11 17.76 3.57 -0.64
CA SER A 11 18.53 4.54 0.16
C SER A 11 17.66 5.44 1.04
N ALA A 12 16.34 5.43 0.85
CA ALA A 12 15.42 6.22 1.65
C ALA A 12 15.21 5.58 3.04
N THR A 13 14.82 6.38 4.02
CA THR A 13 14.43 5.88 5.34
C THR A 13 13.17 5.03 5.24
N LYS A 14 12.94 4.14 6.23
CA LYS A 14 11.72 3.33 6.29
C LYS A 14 10.44 4.17 6.20
N GLN A 15 10.41 5.34 6.84
CA GLN A 15 9.24 6.21 6.81
C GLN A 15 9.00 6.80 5.42
N GLU A 16 10.06 7.22 4.73
CA GLU A 16 9.97 7.71 3.35
C GLU A 16 9.50 6.61 2.40
N GLN A 17 10.04 5.40 2.53
CA GLN A 17 9.63 4.23 1.72
C GLN A 17 8.15 3.91 1.90
N LEU A 18 7.65 3.91 3.14
CA LEU A 18 6.22 3.69 3.42
C LEU A 18 5.35 4.82 2.89
N ASN A 19 5.77 6.08 3.04
CA ASN A 19 5.03 7.22 2.53
C ASN A 19 4.94 7.20 0.99
N GLU A 20 6.04 6.85 0.29
CA GLU A 20 6.07 6.71 -1.16
C GLU A 20 5.10 5.63 -1.65
N LEU A 21 5.13 4.44 -1.04
CA LEU A 21 4.18 3.36 -1.35
C LEU A 21 2.73 3.80 -1.11
N MET A 22 2.48 4.45 0.02
CA MET A 22 1.15 4.91 0.39
C MET A 22 0.61 5.94 -0.62
N GLU A 23 1.41 6.93 -1.00
CA GLU A 23 1.06 7.93 -2.02
C GLU A 23 0.78 7.28 -3.38
N GLN A 24 1.62 6.34 -3.82
CA GLN A 24 1.47 5.66 -5.11
C GLN A 24 0.19 4.83 -5.18
N ILE A 25 -0.07 4.01 -4.16
CA ILE A 25 -1.24 3.12 -4.14
C ILE A 25 -2.52 3.93 -3.96
N MET A 26 -2.54 4.93 -3.07
CA MET A 26 -3.71 5.82 -2.88
C MET A 26 -3.95 6.74 -4.08
N GLY A 27 -2.90 7.11 -4.82
CA GLY A 27 -2.99 7.89 -6.05
C GLY A 27 -3.56 7.09 -7.24
N ALA A 28 -3.61 5.77 -7.15
CA ALA A 28 -4.26 4.93 -8.16
C ALA A 28 -5.78 4.91 -7.94
N TYR A 29 -6.55 5.14 -9.01
CA TYR A 29 -7.98 4.84 -8.98
C TYR A 29 -8.19 3.33 -8.97
N SER A 30 -9.03 2.83 -8.07
CA SER A 30 -9.39 1.41 -7.95
C SER A 30 -10.72 1.30 -7.21
N VAL A 31 -11.77 1.90 -7.75
CA VAL A 31 -13.11 1.53 -7.28
C VAL A 31 -13.36 0.07 -7.65
N SER A 32 -14.15 -0.68 -6.87
CA SER A 32 -14.46 -2.08 -7.16
C SER A 32 -14.84 -2.30 -8.63
N ASP A 33 -14.29 -3.35 -9.23
CA ASP A 33 -14.33 -3.72 -10.65
C ASP A 33 -13.42 -2.88 -11.58
N ASP A 34 -12.73 -1.86 -11.07
CA ASP A 34 -11.78 -1.00 -11.80
C ASP A 34 -10.34 -1.08 -11.24
N GLU A 35 -10.03 -2.04 -10.36
CA GLU A 35 -8.71 -2.18 -9.71
C GLU A 35 -7.60 -2.78 -10.58
N GLY A 36 -7.92 -3.25 -11.79
CA GLY A 36 -6.98 -3.89 -12.72
C GLY A 36 -5.64 -3.15 -12.88
N PRO A 37 -5.62 -1.83 -13.18
CA PRO A 37 -4.37 -1.08 -13.34
C PRO A 37 -3.51 -1.04 -12.07
N LEU A 38 -4.14 -0.95 -10.89
CA LEU A 38 -3.41 -1.01 -9.61
C LEU A 38 -2.86 -2.42 -9.39
N THR A 39 -3.65 -3.44 -9.69
CA THR A 39 -3.23 -4.84 -9.60
C THR A 39 -2.04 -5.14 -10.51
N ASP A 40 -2.06 -4.65 -11.75
CA ASP A 40 -0.94 -4.78 -12.70
C ASP A 40 0.36 -4.19 -12.13
N ALA A 41 0.28 -2.97 -11.56
CA ALA A 41 1.43 -2.31 -10.97
C ALA A 41 1.97 -3.05 -9.73
N VAL A 42 1.07 -3.59 -8.89
CA VAL A 42 1.44 -4.41 -7.73
C VAL A 42 2.10 -5.71 -8.16
N GLU A 43 1.58 -6.38 -9.20
CA GLU A 43 2.18 -7.61 -9.75
C GLU A 43 3.62 -7.36 -10.22
N VAL A 44 3.84 -6.28 -10.97
CA VAL A 44 5.17 -5.88 -11.44
C VAL A 44 6.11 -5.61 -10.27
N PHE A 45 5.65 -4.93 -9.23
CA PHE A 45 6.45 -4.67 -8.03
C PHE A 45 6.84 -5.97 -7.29
N LEU A 46 5.87 -6.88 -7.09
CA LEU A 46 6.09 -8.14 -6.39
C LEU A 46 7.02 -9.08 -7.18
N LYS A 47 6.88 -9.14 -8.51
CA LYS A 47 7.73 -9.97 -9.38
C LYS A 47 9.19 -9.53 -9.43
N LYS A 48 9.51 -8.29 -9.03
CA LYS A 48 10.90 -7.82 -8.90
C LYS A 48 11.59 -8.39 -7.67
N GLN A 49 10.87 -8.99 -6.73
CA GLN A 49 11.43 -9.52 -5.48
C GLN A 49 11.90 -10.97 -5.68
N PRO A 50 13.21 -11.27 -5.64
CA PRO A 50 13.71 -12.59 -6.02
C PRO A 50 13.27 -13.73 -5.08
N HIS A 51 12.92 -13.42 -3.84
CA HIS A 51 12.50 -14.39 -2.82
C HIS A 51 11.00 -14.70 -2.84
N LEU A 52 10.22 -14.06 -3.72
CA LEU A 52 8.76 -14.26 -3.81
C LEU A 52 8.38 -15.10 -5.02
N THR A 53 7.45 -16.03 -4.81
CA THR A 53 6.67 -16.63 -5.89
C THR A 53 5.33 -15.91 -6.00
N VAL A 54 5.07 -15.27 -7.15
CA VAL A 54 3.85 -14.50 -7.41
C VAL A 54 2.90 -15.29 -8.30
N ARG A 55 1.62 -15.38 -7.90
CA ARG A 55 0.53 -16.03 -8.64
C ARG A 55 -0.63 -15.04 -8.79
N ARG A 56 -1.27 -15.03 -9.96
CA ARG A 56 -2.40 -14.15 -10.28
C ARG A 56 -3.62 -14.96 -10.71
N HIS A 57 -4.80 -14.53 -10.28
CA HIS A 57 -6.09 -15.01 -10.75
C HIS A 57 -7.06 -13.82 -10.84
N GLY A 58 -7.32 -13.35 -12.07
CA GLY A 58 -8.02 -12.07 -12.27
C GLY A 58 -7.27 -10.94 -11.58
N ASP A 59 -7.98 -10.10 -10.82
CA ASP A 59 -7.37 -9.03 -10.03
C ASP A 59 -7.00 -9.44 -8.58
N THR A 60 -6.88 -10.74 -8.34
CA THR A 60 -6.31 -11.29 -7.10
C THR A 60 -4.85 -11.68 -7.29
N LEU A 61 -3.99 -11.21 -6.40
CA LEU A 61 -2.57 -11.56 -6.34
C LEU A 61 -2.24 -12.30 -5.04
N VAL A 62 -1.40 -13.33 -5.18
CA VAL A 62 -0.78 -14.03 -4.04
C VAL A 62 0.73 -14.02 -4.26
N ALA A 63 1.47 -13.40 -3.33
CA ALA A 63 2.92 -13.52 -3.24
C ALA A 63 3.28 -14.32 -1.99
N SER A 64 4.14 -15.31 -2.14
CA SER A 64 4.54 -16.22 -1.06
C SER A 64 6.05 -16.43 -1.04
N THR A 65 6.63 -16.50 0.15
CA THR A 65 7.99 -17.00 0.38
C THR A 65 8.00 -18.53 0.44
N ASP A 66 9.22 -19.10 0.42
CA ASP A 66 9.46 -20.52 0.67
C ASP A 66 10.75 -20.68 1.49
N PHE A 67 10.74 -20.11 2.71
CA PHE A 67 11.88 -20.14 3.63
C PHE A 67 12.06 -21.50 4.33
N GLY A 68 11.13 -22.44 4.14
CA GLY A 68 11.15 -23.75 4.78
C GLY A 68 10.86 -23.69 6.29
N ARG A 69 10.10 -22.70 6.75
CA ARG A 69 9.74 -22.54 8.18
C ARG A 69 8.50 -23.39 8.51
N GLU A 70 8.43 -23.88 9.73
CA GLU A 70 7.32 -24.73 10.21
C GLU A 70 5.96 -24.02 10.22
N ARG A 71 5.96 -22.70 10.39
CA ARG A 71 4.76 -21.87 10.54
C ARG A 71 4.74 -20.78 9.48
N ARG A 72 3.55 -20.51 8.96
CA ARG A 72 3.28 -19.48 7.96
C ARG A 72 2.33 -18.40 8.49
N VAL A 73 2.63 -17.15 8.17
CA VAL A 73 1.78 -15.98 8.41
C VAL A 73 1.17 -15.54 7.09
N ILE A 74 -0.14 -15.31 7.08
CA ILE A 74 -0.85 -14.78 5.91
C ILE A 74 -1.27 -13.35 6.24
N LEU A 75 -0.86 -12.42 5.40
CA LEU A 75 -1.38 -11.05 5.36
C LEU A 75 -2.33 -10.96 4.15
N ALA A 76 -3.56 -10.53 4.37
CA ALA A 76 -4.58 -10.42 3.34
C ALA A 76 -5.28 -9.06 3.45
N GLY A 77 -5.53 -8.45 2.30
CA GLY A 77 -6.20 -7.16 2.12
C GLY A 77 -6.88 -7.09 0.76
N HIS A 78 -7.40 -5.92 0.39
CA HIS A 78 -8.05 -5.69 -0.89
C HIS A 78 -7.61 -4.33 -1.47
N LEU A 79 -7.38 -4.29 -2.78
CA LEU A 79 -6.89 -3.09 -3.48
C LEU A 79 -8.01 -2.16 -3.93
N ASP A 80 -9.23 -2.69 -4.03
CA ASP A 80 -10.39 -1.94 -4.44
C ASP A 80 -10.88 -1.02 -3.32
N THR A 81 -11.75 -0.11 -3.70
CA THR A 81 -12.30 0.90 -2.82
C THR A 81 -13.75 1.14 -3.17
N VAL A 82 -14.51 1.66 -2.21
CA VAL A 82 -15.86 2.17 -2.51
C VAL A 82 -15.78 3.44 -3.38
N PRO A 83 -16.87 3.85 -4.05
CA PRO A 83 -16.89 5.03 -4.89
C PRO A 83 -16.29 6.29 -4.24
N VAL A 84 -15.60 7.08 -5.08
CA VAL A 84 -15.02 8.37 -4.71
C VAL A 84 -16.12 9.38 -4.41
N ILE A 85 -15.95 10.16 -3.35
CA ILE A 85 -16.82 11.28 -2.96
C ILE A 85 -15.96 12.50 -2.61
N ASP A 86 -15.53 13.24 -3.62
CA ASP A 86 -14.68 14.44 -3.52
C ASP A 86 -13.40 14.26 -2.68
N ASN A 87 -12.95 13.01 -2.51
CA ASN A 87 -11.84 12.62 -1.65
C ASN A 87 -10.71 11.91 -2.42
N PHE A 88 -10.58 12.24 -3.71
CA PHE A 88 -9.52 11.75 -4.59
C PHE A 88 -9.11 12.88 -5.55
N PRO A 89 -7.80 13.04 -5.88
CA PRO A 89 -6.64 12.28 -5.40
C PRO A 89 -6.32 12.54 -3.91
N PRO A 90 -5.47 11.70 -3.28
CA PRO A 90 -5.11 11.88 -1.88
C PRO A 90 -4.28 13.14 -1.64
N LYS A 91 -4.28 13.63 -0.40
CA LYS A 91 -3.58 14.85 0.02
C LYS A 91 -2.86 14.63 1.34
N TRP A 92 -1.62 15.10 1.44
CA TRP A 92 -0.99 15.32 2.74
C TRP A 92 -1.51 16.62 3.35
N LEU A 93 -2.14 16.49 4.50
CA LEU A 93 -2.61 17.58 5.33
C LEU A 93 -1.56 17.88 6.41
N GLN A 94 -1.25 19.16 6.59
CA GLN A 94 -0.34 19.60 7.65
C GLN A 94 -1.08 19.66 9.00
N PRO A 95 -0.36 19.58 10.15
CA PRO A 95 -0.97 19.84 11.44
C PRO A 95 -1.79 21.14 11.46
N GLY A 96 -3.03 21.06 11.94
CA GLY A 96 -3.97 22.20 11.97
C GLY A 96 -4.79 22.42 10.69
N ASP A 97 -4.63 21.59 9.66
CA ASP A 97 -5.49 21.65 8.47
C ASP A 97 -6.96 21.34 8.84
N PRO A 98 -7.94 22.17 8.42
CA PRO A 98 -9.34 22.01 8.81
C PRO A 98 -10.02 20.75 8.27
N LEU A 99 -9.42 20.05 7.29
CA LEU A 99 -9.91 18.76 6.82
C LEU A 99 -9.54 17.59 7.75
N ILE A 100 -8.60 17.78 8.68
CA ILE A 100 -8.28 16.77 9.69
C ILE A 100 -9.38 16.77 10.74
N ARG A 101 -9.97 15.59 10.99
CA ARG A 101 -10.97 15.43 12.05
C ARG A 101 -10.36 15.69 13.42
N GLU A 102 -11.12 16.31 14.32
CA GLU A 102 -10.66 16.70 15.65
C GLU A 102 -10.07 15.52 16.45
N ASP A 103 -10.69 14.34 16.38
CA ASP A 103 -10.20 13.14 17.09
C ASP A 103 -8.87 12.61 16.53
N VAL A 104 -8.63 12.79 15.23
CA VAL A 104 -7.34 12.47 14.61
C VAL A 104 -6.30 13.52 14.98
N ALA A 105 -6.67 14.81 14.94
CA ALA A 105 -5.77 15.90 15.28
C ALA A 105 -5.26 15.80 16.73
N ALA A 106 -6.13 15.44 17.68
CA ALA A 106 -5.77 15.25 19.09
C ALA A 106 -4.76 14.11 19.32
N GLY A 107 -4.72 13.10 18.45
CA GLY A 107 -3.74 12.00 18.51
C GLY A 107 -2.44 12.27 17.74
N HIS A 108 -2.46 13.24 16.82
CA HIS A 108 -1.41 13.48 15.82
C HIS A 108 -1.07 14.97 15.69
N GLU A 109 -1.02 15.70 16.81
CA GLU A 109 -0.95 17.18 16.86
C GLU A 109 0.26 17.80 16.13
N HIS A 110 1.32 17.02 15.92
CA HIS A 110 2.56 17.46 15.28
C HIS A 110 2.92 16.65 14.03
N GLU A 111 2.00 15.79 13.59
CA GLU A 111 2.22 14.90 12.45
C GLU A 111 1.33 15.30 11.28
N ARG A 112 1.88 15.21 10.08
CA ARG A 112 1.08 15.31 8.87
C ARG A 112 0.17 14.09 8.75
N VAL A 113 -1.04 14.28 8.23
CA VAL A 113 -2.02 13.22 8.00
C VAL A 113 -2.25 13.08 6.51
N ILE A 114 -2.29 11.87 5.98
CA ILE A 114 -2.75 11.65 4.61
C ILE A 114 -4.26 11.43 4.60
N TRP A 115 -4.93 12.18 3.74
CA TRP A 115 -6.37 12.19 3.57
C TRP A 115 -6.74 11.77 2.16
N GLY A 116 -7.74 10.91 2.02
CA GLY A 116 -8.28 10.51 0.72
C GLY A 116 -8.91 9.13 0.73
N ARG A 117 -9.55 8.76 -0.39
CA ARG A 117 -10.12 7.43 -0.63
C ARG A 117 -9.02 6.37 -0.52
N GLY A 118 -9.26 5.36 0.30
CA GLY A 118 -8.32 4.27 0.51
C GLY A 118 -7.35 4.46 1.69
N ALA A 119 -7.27 5.64 2.31
CA ALA A 119 -6.32 5.92 3.41
C ALA A 119 -6.37 4.88 4.53
N THR A 120 -7.58 4.62 5.03
CA THR A 120 -7.83 3.63 6.09
C THR A 120 -8.27 2.29 5.53
N ASP A 121 -9.09 2.30 4.48
CA ASP A 121 -9.74 1.12 3.93
C ASP A 121 -9.46 0.98 2.42
N MET A 122 -8.47 0.19 2.01
CA MET A 122 -7.46 -0.50 2.84
C MET A 122 -6.00 -0.17 2.46
N LYS A 123 -5.81 0.77 1.53
CA LYS A 123 -4.52 1.05 0.86
C LYS A 123 -3.38 1.44 1.79
N GLY A 124 -3.67 2.02 2.95
CA GLY A 124 -2.65 2.28 3.97
C GLY A 124 -2.01 0.99 4.49
N SER A 125 -2.82 -0.04 4.75
CA SER A 125 -2.34 -1.37 5.15
C SER A 125 -1.65 -2.08 3.99
N ASP A 126 -2.16 -1.94 2.76
CA ASP A 126 -1.53 -2.54 1.58
C ASP A 126 -0.12 -2.00 1.34
N ALA A 127 0.11 -0.69 1.56
CA ALA A 127 1.45 -0.10 1.49
C ALA A 127 2.43 -0.78 2.47
N VAL A 128 1.97 -1.07 3.71
CA VAL A 128 2.77 -1.82 4.69
C VAL A 128 3.00 -3.26 4.21
N MET A 129 1.99 -3.94 3.67
CA MET A 129 2.14 -5.30 3.16
C MET A 129 3.16 -5.37 1.99
N LEU A 130 3.12 -4.42 1.06
CA LEU A 130 4.10 -4.34 -0.04
C LEU A 130 5.51 -4.02 0.47
N TYR A 131 5.63 -3.14 1.45
CA TYR A 131 6.91 -2.87 2.12
C TYR A 131 7.50 -4.15 2.72
N LEU A 132 6.69 -4.91 3.48
CA LEU A 132 7.14 -6.16 4.10
C LEU A 132 7.50 -7.22 3.05
N ALA A 133 6.71 -7.33 1.98
CA ALA A 133 6.99 -8.26 0.88
C ALA A 133 8.36 -8.00 0.24
N ALA A 134 8.74 -6.74 0.06
CA ALA A 134 10.03 -6.37 -0.51
C ALA A 134 11.21 -6.47 0.46
N THR A 135 10.98 -6.32 1.78
CA THR A 135 12.07 -6.17 2.75
C THR A 135 12.31 -7.37 3.65
N LEU A 136 11.30 -8.24 3.86
CA LEU A 136 11.44 -9.44 4.69
C LEU A 136 12.00 -10.60 3.87
N THR A 137 13.33 -10.67 3.75
CA THR A 137 14.05 -11.71 2.99
C THR A 137 14.52 -12.90 3.83
N ASP A 138 14.46 -12.80 5.16
CA ASP A 138 14.72 -13.90 6.12
C ASP A 138 13.81 -13.75 7.36
N ALA A 139 12.52 -14.00 7.16
CA ALA A 139 11.55 -13.90 8.24
C ALA A 139 11.60 -15.12 9.17
N LYS A 140 11.21 -14.91 10.44
CA LYS A 140 11.09 -15.98 11.45
C LYS A 140 10.05 -17.04 11.08
N TYR A 141 9.04 -16.64 10.30
CA TYR A 141 7.95 -17.47 9.80
C TYR A 141 7.90 -17.35 8.29
N ASP A 142 7.31 -18.35 7.64
CA ASP A 142 6.99 -18.33 6.21
C ASP A 142 5.69 -17.58 5.89
#